data_AF-A0A2R6KFE1-F1
#
_entry.id   AF-A0A2R6KFE1-F1
#
_cell.length_a   1.000
_cell.length_b   1.000
_cell.length_c   1.000
_cell.angle_alpha   90.00
_cell.angle_beta   90.00
_cell.angle_gamma   90.00
#
_symmetry.space_group_name_H-M   'P 1'
#
loop_
_entity.id
_entity.type
_entity.pdbx_description
1 polymer ?
#
loop_
_entity_poly.entity_id
_entity_poly.type
_entity_poly.pdbx_seq_one_letter_code
_entity_poly.pdbx_strand_id
1 'polypeptide(L)'
;MNEDEYAALVGRLTDDTLAALAGAEGPDDREDALWSAVGEFVPEMDREVCEAVLDHADATPMDDLVEEVAAMRDSDDAERVRAEAFTVLLQDVNARVAARDGYDPE
;
A
#
# COMPACT_ATOMS: atom_id res chain seq x y z
N MET A 1 -9.82 11.30 6.67
CA MET A 1 -8.61 10.82 7.39
C MET A 1 -7.66 11.99 7.50
N ASN A 2 -7.05 12.19 8.67
CA ASN A 2 -5.99 13.18 8.91
C ASN A 2 -4.60 12.50 8.90
N GLU A 3 -3.53 13.29 9.01
CA GLU A 3 -2.14 12.80 8.98
C GLU A 3 -1.84 11.75 10.06
N ASP A 4 -2.34 11.93 11.29
CA ASP A 4 -2.15 10.96 12.38
C ASP A 4 -2.88 9.64 12.12
N GLU A 5 -4.10 9.72 11.57
CA GLU A 5 -4.90 8.55 11.16
C GLU A 5 -4.23 7.81 10.00
N TYR A 6 -3.64 8.53 9.04
CA TYR A 6 -2.86 7.94 7.94
C TYR A 6 -1.60 7.25 8.46
N ALA A 7 -0.83 7.91 9.33
CA ALA A 7 0.35 7.32 9.94
C ALA A 7 0.01 6.07 10.77
N ALA A 8 -1.14 6.06 11.44
CA ALA A 8 -1.64 4.90 12.17
C ALA A 8 -2.07 3.76 11.23
N LEU A 9 -2.72 4.07 10.10
CA LEU A 9 -3.06 3.09 9.07
C LEU A 9 -1.81 2.43 8.51
N VAL A 10 -0.83 3.22 8.06
CA VAL A 10 0.45 2.72 7.53
C VAL A 10 1.17 1.89 8.60
N GLY A 11 1.15 2.35 9.85
CA GLY A 11 1.73 1.61 10.98
C GLY A 11 1.10 0.24 11.20
N ARG A 12 -0.24 0.17 11.21
CA ARG A 12 -1.00 -1.10 11.32
C ARG A 12 -0.66 -2.05 10.17
N LEU A 13 -0.74 -1.57 8.93
CA LEU A 13 -0.45 -2.39 7.75
C LEU A 13 1.01 -2.89 7.76
N THR A 14 1.95 -2.06 8.22
CA THR A 14 3.34 -2.46 8.42
C THR A 14 3.46 -3.60 9.44
N ASP A 15 2.77 -3.51 10.58
CA ASP A 15 2.77 -4.55 11.60
C ASP A 15 2.15 -5.86 11.07
N ASP A 16 1.05 -5.76 10.32
CA ASP A 16 0.39 -6.91 9.69
C ASP A 16 1.28 -7.59 8.64
N THR A 17 1.96 -6.81 7.78
CA THR A 17 2.95 -7.34 6.82
C THR A 17 4.11 -8.03 7.54
N LEU A 18 4.66 -7.42 8.60
CA LEU A 18 5.75 -8.03 9.38
C LEU A 18 5.30 -9.33 10.08
N ALA A 19 4.06 -9.39 10.56
CA ALA A 19 3.49 -10.59 11.16
C ALA A 19 3.34 -11.72 10.13
N ALA A 20 2.91 -11.40 8.90
CA ALA A 20 2.84 -12.37 7.81
C ALA A 20 4.24 -12.84 7.37
N LEU A 21 5.22 -11.94 7.36
CA LEU A 21 6.62 -12.22 7.02
C LEU A 21 7.33 -13.13 8.03
N ALA A 22 6.88 -13.19 9.29
CA ALA A 22 7.51 -14.04 10.31
C ALA A 22 7.51 -15.54 9.96
N GLY A 23 6.69 -15.97 8.98
CA GLY A 23 6.66 -17.33 8.43
C GLY A 23 7.13 -17.44 6.97
N ALA A 24 7.61 -16.36 6.37
CA ALA A 24 8.07 -16.31 4.99
C ALA A 24 9.53 -16.77 4.87
N GLU A 25 9.85 -17.53 3.82
CA GLU A 25 11.21 -18.08 3.61
C GLU A 25 11.92 -17.45 2.40
N GLY A 26 11.21 -16.68 1.56
CA GLY A 26 11.75 -16.08 0.34
C GLY A 26 11.28 -14.65 0.01
N PRO A 27 11.88 -14.02 -1.01
CA PRO A 27 11.52 -12.67 -1.46
C PRO A 27 10.11 -12.61 -2.08
N ASP A 28 9.67 -13.66 -2.77
CA ASP A 28 8.32 -13.73 -3.34
C ASP A 28 7.25 -13.70 -2.23
N ASP A 29 7.50 -14.40 -1.12
CA ASP A 29 6.63 -14.40 0.05
C ASP A 29 6.51 -13.00 0.70
N ARG A 30 7.55 -12.17 0.55
CA ARG A 30 7.55 -10.78 1.05
C ARG A 30 6.66 -9.88 0.21
N GLU A 31 6.76 -10.00 -1.10
CA GLU A 31 5.88 -9.29 -2.01
C GLU A 31 4.42 -9.74 -1.79
N ASP A 32 4.16 -11.04 -1.70
CA ASP A 32 2.84 -11.59 -1.42
C ASP A 32 2.27 -11.11 -0.07
N ALA A 33 3.08 -11.08 0.98
CA ALA A 33 2.67 -10.58 2.30
C ALA A 33 2.29 -9.10 2.27
N LEU A 34 3.03 -8.29 1.52
CA LEU A 34 2.75 -6.87 1.34
C LEU A 34 1.43 -6.66 0.58
N TRP A 35 1.27 -7.36 -0.56
CA TRP A 35 0.05 -7.30 -1.36
C TRP A 35 -1.17 -7.81 -0.59
N SER A 36 -1.02 -8.86 0.22
CA SER A 36 -2.10 -9.39 1.05
C SER A 36 -2.53 -8.38 2.11
N ALA A 37 -1.59 -7.80 2.86
CA ALA A 37 -1.91 -6.84 3.93
C ALA A 37 -2.59 -5.58 3.40
N VAL A 38 -2.07 -4.97 2.32
CA VAL A 38 -2.71 -3.79 1.71
C VAL A 38 -4.00 -4.19 0.99
N GLY A 39 -4.05 -5.39 0.40
CA GLY A 39 -5.22 -5.96 -0.25
C GLY A 39 -6.43 -6.11 0.67
N GLU A 40 -6.22 -6.43 1.95
CA GLU A 40 -7.28 -6.50 2.96
C GLU A 40 -7.93 -5.14 3.25
N PHE A 41 -7.21 -4.03 3.05
CA PHE A 41 -7.74 -2.68 3.23
C PHE A 41 -8.55 -2.17 2.02
N VAL A 42 -8.41 -2.80 0.85
CA VAL A 42 -9.07 -2.38 -0.39
C VAL A 42 -10.60 -2.19 -0.29
N PRO A 43 -11.36 -3.02 0.45
CA PRO A 43 -12.79 -2.78 0.63
C PRO A 43 -13.14 -1.46 1.35
N GLU A 44 -12.21 -0.93 2.15
CA GLU A 44 -12.36 0.35 2.87
C GLU A 44 -11.92 1.56 2.03
N MET A 45 -11.29 1.33 0.87
CA MET A 45 -10.81 2.38 -0.04
C MET A 45 -11.95 2.97 -0.87
N ASP A 46 -12.91 3.62 -0.23
CA ASP A 46 -13.82 4.51 -0.93
C ASP A 46 -13.10 5.76 -1.47
N ARG A 47 -13.81 6.58 -2.25
CA ARG A 47 -13.21 7.76 -2.89
C ARG A 47 -12.63 8.76 -1.89
N GLU A 48 -13.32 9.01 -0.78
CA GLU A 48 -12.85 9.98 0.24
C GLU A 48 -11.60 9.46 0.95
N VAL A 49 -11.54 8.15 1.20
CA VAL A 49 -10.35 7.49 1.74
C VAL A 49 -9.19 7.55 0.76
N CYS A 50 -9.44 7.28 -0.54
CA CYS A 50 -8.41 7.32 -1.57
C CYS A 50 -7.81 8.73 -1.71
N GLU A 51 -8.65 9.76 -1.78
CA GLU A 51 -8.21 11.16 -1.85
C GLU A 51 -7.41 11.53 -0.59
N ALA A 52 -7.85 11.11 0.61
CA ALA A 52 -7.12 11.37 1.84
C ALA A 52 -5.78 10.61 1.93
N VAL A 53 -5.68 9.40 1.37
CA VAL A 53 -4.39 8.69 1.25
C VAL A 53 -3.45 9.49 0.34
N LEU A 54 -3.93 9.95 -0.82
CA LEU A 54 -3.11 10.71 -1.77
C LEU A 54 -2.66 12.06 -1.22
N ASP A 55 -3.48 12.72 -0.40
CA ASP A 55 -3.15 14.00 0.24
C ASP A 55 -2.06 13.88 1.33
N HIS A 56 -1.90 12.69 1.92
CA HIS A 56 -1.02 12.45 3.07
C HIS A 56 0.17 11.53 2.79
N ALA A 57 0.15 10.79 1.67
CA ALA A 57 1.26 9.95 1.27
C ALA A 57 2.49 10.79 0.92
N ASP A 58 3.66 10.33 1.35
CA ASP A 58 4.93 10.94 0.97
C ASP A 58 5.38 10.48 -0.44
N ALA A 59 4.87 9.32 -0.87
CA ALA A 59 5.15 8.74 -2.18
C ALA A 59 4.26 9.31 -3.30
N THR A 60 4.79 9.35 -4.52
CA THR A 60 4.01 9.63 -5.73
C THR A 60 3.44 8.33 -6.31
N PRO A 61 2.23 8.35 -6.89
CA PRO A 61 1.68 7.18 -7.59
C PRO A 61 2.63 6.70 -8.69
N MET A 62 2.75 5.37 -8.82
CA MET A 62 3.56 4.75 -9.89
C MET A 62 2.68 4.51 -11.10
N ASP A 63 2.79 5.36 -12.13
CA ASP A 63 1.91 5.33 -13.32
C ASP A 63 1.78 3.92 -13.94
N ASP A 64 2.89 3.18 -14.10
CA ASP A 64 2.87 1.82 -14.66
C ASP A 64 2.03 0.85 -13.81
N LEU A 65 2.15 0.93 -12.48
CA LEU A 65 1.42 0.08 -11.54
C LEU A 65 -0.04 0.52 -11.41
N VAL A 66 -0.31 1.82 -11.50
CA VAL A 66 -1.66 2.38 -11.53
C VAL A 66 -2.42 1.88 -12.76
N GLU A 67 -1.77 1.87 -13.92
CA GLU A 67 -2.36 1.32 -15.15
C GLU A 67 -2.65 -0.18 -15.02
N GLU A 68 -1.74 -0.95 -14.45
CA GLU A 68 -1.94 -2.38 -14.20
C GLU A 68 -3.11 -2.65 -13.24
N VAL A 69 -3.16 -1.94 -12.11
CA VAL A 69 -4.23 -2.10 -11.11
C VAL A 69 -5.58 -1.64 -11.65
N ALA A 70 -5.63 -0.51 -12.35
CA ALA A 70 -6.86 0.01 -12.96
C ALA A 70 -7.35 -0.90 -14.11
N ALA A 71 -6.45 -1.51 -14.88
CA ALA A 71 -6.82 -2.45 -15.94
C ALA A 71 -7.50 -3.72 -15.41
N MET A 72 -7.20 -4.13 -14.17
CA MET A 72 -7.82 -5.30 -13.54
C MET A 72 -9.27 -5.07 -13.10
N ARG A 73 -9.75 -3.81 -12.99
CA ARG A 73 -10.99 -3.48 -12.25
C ARG A 73 -12.04 -2.67 -12.99
N ASP A 74 -12.01 -2.70 -14.33
CA ASP A 74 -12.78 -1.82 -15.22
C ASP A 74 -12.34 -0.35 -15.07
N SER A 75 -11.74 0.16 -16.15
CA SER A 75 -10.93 1.38 -16.17
C SER A 75 -11.77 2.68 -16.12
N ASP A 76 -12.44 2.93 -15.00
CA ASP A 76 -13.12 4.20 -14.72
C ASP A 76 -12.26 5.15 -13.85
N ASP A 77 -12.64 6.43 -13.82
CA ASP A 77 -11.89 7.45 -13.07
C ASP A 77 -11.83 7.14 -11.56
N ALA A 78 -12.81 6.43 -11.01
CA ALA A 78 -12.84 6.07 -9.59
C ALA A 78 -11.86 4.92 -9.29
N GLU A 79 -11.80 3.92 -10.16
CA GLU A 79 -10.82 2.84 -10.09
C GLU A 79 -9.40 3.35 -10.36
N ARG A 80 -9.22 4.38 -11.19
CA ARG A 80 -7.93 5.04 -11.35
C ARG A 80 -7.47 5.73 -10.05
N VAL A 81 -8.33 6.53 -9.41
CA VAL A 81 -8.01 7.19 -8.13
C VAL A 81 -7.72 6.16 -7.03
N ARG A 82 -8.48 5.06 -7.01
CA ARG A 82 -8.25 3.95 -6.08
C ARG A 82 -6.91 3.26 -6.35
N ALA A 83 -6.57 3.04 -7.62
CA ALA A 83 -5.28 2.48 -8.01
C ALA A 83 -4.12 3.40 -7.59
N GLU A 84 -4.22 4.71 -7.85
CA GLU A 84 -3.25 5.71 -7.40
C GLU A 84 -3.05 5.65 -5.89
N ALA A 85 -4.14 5.73 -5.11
CA ALA A 85 -4.10 5.63 -3.65
C ALA A 85 -3.50 4.30 -3.17
N PHE A 86 -3.82 3.20 -3.85
CA PHE A 86 -3.31 1.88 -3.50
C PHE A 86 -1.79 1.81 -3.69
N THR A 87 -1.30 2.30 -4.83
CA THR A 87 0.14 2.26 -5.14
C THR A 87 0.98 3.10 -4.19
N VAL A 88 0.50 4.27 -3.75
CA VAL A 88 1.24 5.08 -2.76
C VAL A 88 1.22 4.44 -1.38
N LEU A 89 0.09 3.86 -0.98
CA LEU A 89 -0.02 3.14 0.30
C LEU A 89 0.92 1.93 0.34
N LEU A 90 1.00 1.17 -0.77
CA LEU A 90 1.91 0.05 -0.94
C LEU A 90 3.37 0.48 -0.78
N GLN A 91 3.75 1.60 -1.40
CA GLN A 91 5.11 2.16 -1.30
C GLN A 91 5.45 2.59 0.12
N ASP A 92 4.55 3.30 0.79
CA ASP A 92 4.75 3.79 2.16
C ASP A 92 4.89 2.64 3.16
N VAL A 93 4.05 1.60 3.04
CA VAL A 93 4.15 0.38 3.86
C VAL A 93 5.46 -0.35 3.56
N ASN A 94 5.82 -0.55 2.30
CA ASN A 94 7.08 -1.21 1.93
C ASN A 94 8.31 -0.48 2.49
N ALA A 95 8.34 0.85 2.38
CA ALA A 95 9.42 1.66 2.92
C ALA A 95 9.53 1.52 4.45
N ARG A 96 8.40 1.48 5.16
CA ARG A 96 8.37 1.31 6.62
C ARG A 96 8.75 -0.10 7.06
N VAL A 97 8.32 -1.13 6.33
CA VAL A 97 8.73 -2.52 6.54
C VAL A 97 10.25 -2.62 6.33
N ALA A 98 10.78 -2.09 5.23
CA ALA A 98 12.21 -2.08 4.95
C ALA A 98 13.02 -1.38 6.07
N ALA A 99 12.57 -0.21 6.51
CA ALA A 99 13.22 0.54 7.59
C ALA A 99 13.20 -0.19 8.94
N ARG A 100 12.16 -0.98 9.24
CA ARG A 100 12.03 -1.72 10.50
C ARG A 100 12.76 -3.06 10.51
N ASP A 101 12.80 -3.73 9.37
CA ASP A 101 13.50 -5.01 9.21
C ASP A 101 15.03 -4.83 9.03
N GLY A 102 15.50 -3.57 9.01
CA GLY A 102 16.92 -3.23 8.83
C GLY A 102 17.40 -3.43 7.39
N TYR A 103 16.48 -3.41 6.43
CA TYR A 103 16.78 -3.59 5.01
C TYR A 103 17.41 -2.30 4.46
N ASP A 104 18.71 -2.36 4.14
CA ASP A 104 19.43 -1.37 3.34
C ASP A 104 19.21 -1.74 1.86
N PRO A 105 18.41 -0.98 1.09
CA PRO A 105 18.26 -1.26 -0.33
C PRO A 105 19.54 -0.81 -1.04
N GLU A 106 20.39 -1.78 -1.40
CA GLU A 106 21.52 -1.55 -2.32
C GLU A 106 21.05 -1.06 -3.70
#